data_AF-C0DBX2-F1
#
_entry.id   AF-C0DBX2-F1
#
_cell.length_a   1.000
_cell.length_b   1.000
_cell.length_c   1.000
_cell.angle_alpha   90.00
_cell.angle_beta   90.00
_cell.angle_gamma   90.00
#
_symmetry.space_group_name_H-M   'P 1'
#
loop_
_entity.id
_entity.type
_entity.pdbx_description
1 polymer ?
#
loop_
_entity_poly.entity_id
_entity_poly.type
_entity_poly.pdbx_seq_one_letter_code
_entity_poly.pdbx_strand_id
1 'polypeptide(L)'
;QAAGVDYERMIAGEYKLLIEPIAYFTHNGQYYCMTATEAGLYDQLAGGSLRRTMTSLTHKNLPLSMFLEFSDLGISAWGGSTTGTQNNSDIINTLGVGIVWFDEIPPEGEIEAPDVEYRVDTDVITTVTLRTDTDLTPDNPASVTFSILGTSYRVNNIVIPAGDSQKVWVKWHTPSTPQTVTITVSVSGAYTAQDTFVAKIVDLNEHIPPDPVATDTNPSYTLPSLPSETQKLTANWGVWSCYWVPVWVWCDHGEDGGHWVDEGYWEYEYTGYSASISGVMSLMPDDIVPTASGKAMKSGYGVKQDVTATLSTDAPTSHITHPQTAFSVFPEFQYQTYLRLLQRVSSGRSAKFTFQPNDFSTYNRTVHFTPIWFPDSTNYTVFTQVWDTWTPDGMLSINLNDYVSINGSLYDDWYTNRE
;
A
#
# COMPACT_ATOMS: atom_id res chain seq x y z
N GLN A 1 -17.14 -8.75 29.53
CA GLN A 1 -16.04 -9.74 29.61
C GLN A 1 -15.96 -10.68 28.40
N ALA A 2 -16.72 -10.47 27.31
CA ALA A 2 -16.82 -11.44 26.21
C ALA A 2 -15.83 -11.22 25.04
N ALA A 3 -15.16 -10.07 24.93
CA ALA A 3 -14.30 -9.75 23.79
C ALA A 3 -12.81 -10.10 23.99
N GLY A 4 -12.38 -10.49 25.19
CA GLY A 4 -10.96 -10.74 25.50
C GLY A 4 -10.06 -9.49 25.48
N VAL A 5 -10.63 -8.31 25.25
CA VAL A 5 -9.93 -7.02 25.25
C VAL A 5 -10.22 -6.29 26.56
N ASP A 6 -9.18 -5.71 27.15
CA ASP A 6 -9.27 -4.93 28.39
C ASP A 6 -9.98 -3.59 28.12
N TYR A 7 -11.02 -3.29 28.90
CA TYR A 7 -11.85 -2.11 28.68
C TYR A 7 -11.08 -0.80 28.91
N GLU A 8 -10.19 -0.77 29.92
CA GLU A 8 -9.38 0.41 30.23
C GLU A 8 -8.39 0.70 29.09
N ARG A 9 -7.78 -0.35 28.51
CA ARG A 9 -6.92 -0.20 27.32
C ARG A 9 -7.70 0.22 26.07
N MET A 10 -8.95 -0.22 25.93
CA MET A 10 -9.81 0.19 24.82
C MET A 10 -10.15 1.68 24.90
N ILE A 11 -10.57 2.18 26.07
CA ILE A 11 -10.87 3.61 26.27
C ILE A 11 -9.62 4.50 26.33
N ALA A 12 -8.44 3.93 26.54
CA ALA A 12 -7.16 4.64 26.46
C ALA A 12 -6.65 4.87 25.03
N GLY A 13 -7.39 4.43 24.00
CA GLY A 13 -7.03 4.63 22.59
C GLY A 13 -6.04 3.61 22.02
N GLU A 14 -5.69 2.55 22.77
CA GLU A 14 -4.75 1.52 22.28
C GLU A 14 -5.35 0.61 21.20
N TYR A 15 -6.68 0.64 21.04
CA TYR A 15 -7.41 -0.20 20.08
C TYR A 15 -8.41 0.65 19.28
N LYS A 16 -8.61 0.29 18.02
CA LYS A 16 -9.68 0.84 17.17
C LYS A 16 -10.67 -0.28 16.84
N LEU A 17 -11.96 0.04 16.78
CA LEU A 17 -13.00 -0.94 16.45
C LEU A 17 -13.48 -0.72 15.03
N LEU A 18 -13.24 -1.71 14.16
CA LEU A 18 -13.75 -1.73 12.79
C LEU A 18 -15.11 -2.46 12.76
N ILE A 19 -16.12 -1.79 12.20
CA ILE A 19 -17.51 -2.25 12.14
C ILE A 19 -17.92 -2.36 10.68
N GLU A 20 -18.62 -3.44 10.33
CA GLU A 20 -19.37 -3.54 9.08
C GLU A 20 -20.86 -3.81 9.38
N PRO A 21 -21.80 -3.15 8.67
CA PRO A 21 -23.21 -3.45 8.74
C PRO A 21 -23.52 -4.75 7.99
N ILE A 22 -24.53 -5.49 8.46
CA ILE A 22 -24.93 -6.78 7.88
C ILE A 22 -26.39 -6.71 7.41
N ALA A 23 -26.68 -7.25 6.22
CA ALA A 23 -28.04 -7.44 5.72
C ALA A 23 -28.38 -8.93 5.59
N TYR A 24 -29.63 -9.26 5.93
CA TYR A 24 -30.23 -10.58 5.73
C TYR A 24 -31.26 -10.50 4.62
N PHE A 25 -31.15 -11.33 3.59
CA PHE A 25 -32.06 -11.32 2.44
C PHE A 25 -32.13 -12.66 1.72
N THR A 26 -33.06 -12.78 0.77
CA THR A 26 -33.24 -13.98 -0.07
C THR A 26 -32.94 -13.64 -1.52
N HIS A 27 -32.03 -14.39 -2.14
CA HIS A 27 -31.68 -14.26 -3.56
C HIS A 27 -31.59 -15.67 -4.17
N ASN A 28 -32.19 -15.88 -5.35
CA ASN A 28 -32.27 -17.19 -6.01
C ASN A 28 -32.76 -18.34 -5.11
N GLY A 29 -33.72 -18.05 -4.22
CA GLY A 29 -34.31 -19.04 -3.31
C GLY A 29 -33.41 -19.46 -2.13
N GLN A 30 -32.26 -18.82 -1.95
CA GLN A 30 -31.34 -19.06 -0.83
C GLN A 30 -31.32 -17.87 0.15
N TYR A 31 -31.12 -18.15 1.43
CA TYR A 31 -30.97 -17.13 2.47
C TYR A 31 -29.50 -16.70 2.59
N TYR A 32 -29.26 -15.40 2.51
CA TYR A 32 -27.94 -14.80 2.64
C TYR A 32 -27.88 -13.85 3.84
N CYS A 33 -26.68 -13.73 4.39
CA CYS A 33 -26.28 -12.79 5.43
C CYS A 33 -24.92 -12.25 4.98
N MET A 34 -24.87 -10.97 4.59
CA MET A 34 -23.66 -10.37 4.01
C MET A 34 -23.37 -8.99 4.59
N THR A 35 -22.10 -8.66 4.75
CA THR A 35 -21.65 -7.27 4.86
C THR A 35 -21.82 -6.53 3.53
N ALA A 36 -21.64 -5.21 3.52
CA ALA A 36 -21.59 -4.45 2.27
C ALA A 36 -20.46 -4.94 1.36
N THR A 37 -19.26 -5.13 1.93
CA THR A 37 -18.08 -5.65 1.23
C THR A 37 -18.35 -7.00 0.60
N GLU A 38 -18.95 -7.94 1.34
CA GLU A 38 -19.31 -9.27 0.83
C GLU A 38 -20.37 -9.19 -0.28
N ALA A 39 -21.35 -8.30 -0.16
CA ALA A 39 -22.37 -8.09 -1.19
C ALA A 39 -21.76 -7.55 -2.50
N GLY A 40 -20.80 -6.63 -2.40
CA GLY A 40 -20.07 -6.11 -3.57
C GLY A 40 -19.18 -7.17 -4.23
N LEU A 41 -18.43 -7.94 -3.43
CA LEU A 41 -17.61 -9.05 -3.93
C LEU A 41 -18.45 -10.15 -4.59
N TYR A 42 -19.58 -10.52 -3.98
CA TYR A 42 -20.51 -11.49 -4.55
C TYR A 42 -21.09 -10.98 -5.87
N ASP A 43 -21.49 -9.71 -5.96
CA ASP A 43 -22.05 -9.15 -7.18
C ASP A 43 -21.04 -9.11 -8.33
N GLN A 44 -19.77 -8.81 -8.05
CA GLN A 44 -18.68 -8.90 -9.04
C GLN A 44 -18.55 -10.32 -9.59
N LEU A 45 -18.57 -11.33 -8.71
CA LEU A 45 -18.47 -12.74 -9.11
C LEU A 45 -19.71 -13.24 -9.84
N ALA A 46 -20.88 -12.68 -9.53
CA ALA A 46 -22.16 -13.03 -10.13
C ALA A 46 -22.51 -12.16 -11.36
N GLY A 47 -21.55 -11.41 -11.89
CA GLY A 47 -21.71 -10.59 -13.10
C GLY A 47 -22.83 -9.55 -13.00
N GLY A 48 -23.05 -8.96 -11.81
CA GLY A 48 -24.07 -7.94 -11.59
C GLY A 48 -25.48 -8.47 -11.26
N SER A 49 -25.66 -9.77 -11.02
CA SER A 49 -26.99 -10.34 -10.75
C SER A 49 -27.63 -9.80 -9.46
N LEU A 50 -26.83 -9.58 -8.43
CA LEU A 50 -27.30 -9.15 -7.13
C LEU A 50 -27.72 -7.67 -7.19
N ARG A 51 -26.93 -6.84 -7.87
CA ARG A 51 -27.28 -5.45 -8.17
C ARG A 51 -28.55 -5.35 -8.98
N ARG A 52 -28.71 -6.15 -10.04
CA ARG A 52 -29.91 -6.09 -10.92
C ARG A 52 -31.21 -6.41 -10.19
N THR A 53 -31.15 -7.30 -9.21
CA THR A 53 -32.35 -7.79 -8.51
C THR A 53 -32.62 -7.08 -7.18
N MET A 54 -31.58 -6.54 -6.52
CA MET A 54 -31.69 -5.99 -5.16
C MET A 54 -30.92 -4.65 -4.99
N THR A 55 -30.83 -3.85 -6.05
CA THR A 55 -30.03 -2.60 -6.10
C THR A 55 -30.19 -1.73 -4.85
N SER A 56 -31.44 -1.47 -4.44
CA SER A 56 -31.74 -0.57 -3.32
C SER A 56 -31.18 -1.04 -1.99
N LEU A 57 -31.08 -2.36 -1.78
CA LEU A 57 -30.50 -2.92 -0.58
C LEU A 57 -28.97 -3.01 -0.71
N THR A 58 -28.49 -3.79 -1.69
CA THR A 58 -27.09 -4.24 -1.74
C THR A 58 -26.12 -3.20 -2.29
N HIS A 59 -26.61 -2.25 -3.10
CA HIS A 59 -25.78 -1.23 -3.76
C HIS A 59 -26.18 0.20 -3.36
N LYS A 60 -26.99 0.35 -2.32
CA LYS A 60 -27.39 1.67 -1.81
C LYS A 60 -27.53 1.67 -0.31
N ASN A 61 -28.59 1.09 0.24
CA ASN A 61 -28.88 1.23 1.68
C ASN A 61 -27.83 0.55 2.57
N LEU A 62 -27.38 -0.67 2.23
CA LEU A 62 -26.39 -1.39 3.03
C LEU A 62 -25.01 -0.69 3.00
N PRO A 63 -24.39 -0.41 1.84
CA PRO A 63 -23.10 0.29 1.80
C PRO A 63 -23.14 1.70 2.37
N LEU A 64 -24.24 2.45 2.17
CA LEU A 64 -24.36 3.82 2.68
C LEU A 64 -24.84 3.89 4.13
N SER A 65 -25.09 2.76 4.78
CA SER A 65 -25.47 2.75 6.20
C SER A 65 -24.30 3.09 7.13
N MET A 66 -23.06 2.96 6.65
CA MET A 66 -21.86 3.27 7.39
C MET A 66 -20.70 3.56 6.44
N PHE A 67 -19.99 4.67 6.62
CA PHE A 67 -18.77 5.02 5.87
C PHE A 67 -17.93 5.99 6.70
N LEU A 68 -16.64 6.11 6.35
CA LEU A 68 -15.73 6.96 7.08
C LEU A 68 -15.84 8.43 6.67
N GLU A 69 -15.90 9.32 7.66
CA GLU A 69 -15.73 10.77 7.45
C GLU A 69 -14.24 11.15 7.37
N PHE A 70 -13.37 10.33 7.97
CA PHE A 70 -11.92 10.50 8.00
C PHE A 70 -11.22 9.20 7.59
N SER A 71 -10.21 9.30 6.74
CA SER A 71 -9.42 8.14 6.30
C SER A 71 -8.66 7.52 7.47
N ASP A 72 -8.72 6.20 7.64
CA ASP A 72 -8.01 5.47 8.68
C ASP A 72 -7.90 3.98 8.36
N LEU A 73 -6.93 3.28 8.97
CA LEU A 73 -6.64 1.85 8.75
C LEU A 73 -6.50 1.44 7.26
N GLY A 74 -6.06 2.38 6.41
CA GLY A 74 -5.91 2.18 4.97
C GLY A 74 -7.22 2.27 4.16
N ILE A 75 -8.32 2.69 4.78
CA ILE A 75 -9.62 2.95 4.16
C ILE A 75 -9.81 4.46 4.04
N SER A 76 -10.15 4.94 2.85
CA SER A 76 -10.35 6.37 2.62
C SER A 76 -11.69 6.87 3.18
N ALA A 77 -11.76 8.16 3.52
CA ALA A 77 -13.03 8.83 3.76
C ALA A 77 -13.92 8.80 2.49
N TRP A 78 -15.23 8.67 2.68
CA TRP A 78 -16.18 8.68 1.58
C TRP A 78 -16.66 10.11 1.27
N GLY A 79 -16.20 10.66 0.16
CA GLY A 79 -16.65 11.96 -0.37
C GLY A 79 -17.70 11.87 -1.48
N GLY A 80 -18.19 10.66 -1.81
CA GLY A 80 -19.12 10.46 -2.92
C GLY A 80 -20.59 10.64 -2.55
N SER A 81 -21.49 10.20 -3.43
CA SER A 81 -22.94 10.35 -3.20
C SER A 81 -23.40 9.54 -1.99
N THR A 82 -24.17 10.16 -1.09
CA THR A 82 -24.79 9.51 0.08
C THR A 82 -26.25 9.12 -0.15
N THR A 83 -26.77 9.35 -1.36
CA THR A 83 -28.16 9.04 -1.72
C THR A 83 -28.28 8.25 -3.03
N GLY A 84 -27.21 8.16 -3.81
CA GLY A 84 -27.14 7.41 -5.07
C GLY A 84 -26.85 5.92 -4.87
N THR A 85 -27.04 5.16 -5.95
CA THR A 85 -26.55 3.78 -6.06
C THR A 85 -25.03 3.80 -6.24
N GLN A 86 -24.34 2.90 -5.57
CA GLN A 86 -22.89 2.77 -5.54
C GLN A 86 -22.44 1.58 -6.40
N ASN A 87 -21.22 1.67 -6.95
CA ASN A 87 -20.61 0.57 -7.71
C ASN A 87 -19.85 -0.38 -6.78
N ASN A 88 -19.51 -1.57 -7.27
CA ASN A 88 -18.84 -2.59 -6.48
C ASN A 88 -17.48 -2.12 -5.93
N SER A 89 -16.70 -1.36 -6.69
CA SER A 89 -15.40 -0.87 -6.21
C SER A 89 -15.56 0.08 -5.02
N ASP A 90 -16.49 1.02 -5.05
CA ASP A 90 -16.72 1.95 -3.94
C ASP A 90 -17.24 1.20 -2.71
N ILE A 91 -18.10 0.20 -2.93
CA ILE A 91 -18.59 -0.69 -1.88
C ILE A 91 -17.43 -1.44 -1.22
N ILE A 92 -16.56 -2.07 -2.01
CA ILE A 92 -15.49 -2.93 -1.52
C ILE A 92 -14.35 -2.14 -0.87
N ASN A 93 -14.04 -0.94 -1.37
CA ASN A 93 -12.86 -0.20 -0.91
C ASN A 93 -13.18 0.85 0.17
N THR A 94 -14.43 1.34 0.28
CA THR A 94 -14.68 2.59 1.01
C THR A 94 -16.01 2.67 1.77
N LEU A 95 -16.97 1.78 1.51
CA LEU A 95 -18.33 1.88 2.06
C LEU A 95 -18.72 0.65 2.87
N GLY A 96 -19.76 0.80 3.69
CA GLY A 96 -20.21 -0.23 4.63
C GLY A 96 -19.17 -0.53 5.69
N VAL A 97 -18.42 0.47 6.11
CA VAL A 97 -17.38 0.33 7.13
C VAL A 97 -17.37 1.55 8.03
N GLY A 98 -17.20 1.31 9.33
CA GLY A 98 -17.02 2.35 10.34
C GLY A 98 -15.82 2.03 11.21
N ILE A 99 -15.07 3.06 11.59
CA ILE A 99 -13.98 2.94 12.55
C ILE A 99 -14.34 3.79 13.76
N VAL A 100 -14.35 3.16 14.93
CA VAL A 100 -14.57 3.83 16.21
C VAL A 100 -13.22 4.06 16.87
N TRP A 101 -12.91 5.33 17.10
CA TRP A 101 -11.84 5.77 18.00
C TRP A 101 -12.38 5.89 19.41
N PHE A 102 -11.50 5.68 20.38
CA PHE A 102 -11.82 5.85 21.79
C PHE A 102 -11.07 7.03 22.42
N ASP A 103 -10.26 7.73 21.62
CA ASP A 103 -9.68 9.04 21.89
C ASP A 103 -10.39 10.13 21.06
N GLU A 104 -10.75 11.26 21.69
CA GLU A 104 -11.68 12.28 21.17
C GLU A 104 -11.12 13.21 20.07
N ILE A 105 -10.06 12.86 19.33
CA ILE A 105 -9.43 13.82 18.41
C ILE A 105 -9.52 13.36 16.95
N PRO A 106 -10.51 13.85 16.18
CA PRO A 106 -10.44 13.82 14.72
C PRO A 106 -9.26 14.69 14.24
N PRO A 107 -8.53 14.30 13.19
CA PRO A 107 -7.47 15.14 12.62
C PRO A 107 -8.05 16.45 12.07
N GLU A 108 -7.46 17.60 12.43
CA GLU A 108 -7.73 18.87 11.76
C GLU A 108 -7.16 18.84 10.33
N GLY A 109 -8.01 19.05 9.32
CA GLY A 109 -7.60 19.41 7.94
C GLY A 109 -7.39 20.93 7.82
N GLU A 110 -6.68 21.51 6.86
CA GLU A 110 -6.10 21.02 5.61
C GLU A 110 -4.81 21.81 5.32
N ILE A 111 -3.75 21.11 4.94
CA ILE A 111 -2.77 21.59 3.95
C ILE A 111 -3.12 20.74 2.72
N GLU A 112 -3.24 21.33 1.52
CA GLU A 112 -3.31 20.54 0.27
C GLU A 112 -2.05 19.68 0.17
N ALA A 113 -2.15 18.46 0.70
CA ALA A 113 -1.11 17.45 0.65
C ALA A 113 -1.01 16.94 -0.79
N PRO A 114 0.17 16.55 -1.26
CA PRO A 114 0.29 15.91 -2.56
C PRO A 114 -0.61 14.67 -2.62
N ASP A 115 -1.25 14.43 -3.76
CA ASP A 115 -2.11 13.24 -3.96
C ASP A 115 -1.33 11.94 -3.77
N VAL A 116 -0.04 11.97 -4.11
CA VAL A 116 0.88 10.85 -3.94
C VAL A 116 2.32 11.33 -3.79
N GLU A 117 3.10 10.60 -3.00
CA GLU A 117 4.54 10.78 -2.89
C GLU A 117 5.28 9.57 -3.48
N TYR A 118 6.23 9.85 -4.37
CA TYR A 118 7.13 8.87 -4.97
C TYR A 118 8.58 9.17 -4.61
N ARG A 119 9.46 8.19 -4.79
CA ARG A 119 10.91 8.35 -4.62
C ARG A 119 11.61 8.55 -5.95
N VAL A 120 12.73 9.26 -5.93
CA VAL A 120 13.60 9.40 -7.11
C VAL A 120 14.09 8.05 -7.64
N ASP A 121 14.24 7.94 -8.96
CA ASP A 121 14.84 6.78 -9.64
C ASP A 121 14.15 5.43 -9.31
N THR A 122 12.82 5.41 -9.24
CA THR A 122 12.02 4.21 -8.98
C THR A 122 10.95 3.99 -10.04
N ASP A 123 10.62 2.72 -10.29
CA ASP A 123 9.41 2.37 -11.02
C ASP A 123 8.20 2.59 -10.11
N VAL A 124 7.16 3.22 -10.63
CA VAL A 124 5.92 3.53 -9.91
C VAL A 124 4.71 3.16 -10.74
N ILE A 125 3.56 3.04 -10.07
CA ILE A 125 2.26 2.83 -10.71
C ILE A 125 1.35 3.99 -10.33
N THR A 126 0.78 4.63 -11.33
CA THR A 126 -0.26 5.65 -11.16
C THR A 126 -1.58 5.09 -11.65
N THR A 127 -2.61 5.23 -10.83
CA THR A 127 -3.92 4.59 -11.04
C THR A 127 -5.04 5.62 -10.97
N VAL A 128 -6.07 5.41 -11.78
CA VAL A 128 -7.38 6.05 -11.65
C VAL A 128 -8.47 5.01 -11.53
N THR A 129 -9.59 5.36 -10.90
CA THR A 129 -10.79 4.53 -10.91
C THR A 129 -11.72 5.01 -12.02
N LEU A 130 -11.90 4.15 -13.03
CA LEU A 130 -12.81 4.41 -14.13
C LEU A 130 -14.20 3.87 -13.81
N ARG A 131 -15.24 4.69 -14.05
CA ARG A 131 -16.65 4.37 -13.80
C ARG A 131 -17.46 4.57 -15.09
N THR A 132 -18.54 3.80 -15.23
CA THR A 132 -19.46 3.90 -16.36
C THR A 132 -20.90 3.67 -15.92
N ASP A 133 -21.86 4.32 -16.55
CA ASP A 133 -23.29 4.08 -16.34
C ASP A 133 -23.90 3.18 -17.44
N THR A 134 -23.14 2.88 -18.48
CA THR A 134 -23.54 2.07 -19.64
C THR A 134 -22.57 0.92 -19.86
N ASP A 135 -23.03 -0.14 -20.53
CA ASP A 135 -22.18 -1.27 -20.89
C ASP A 135 -21.08 -0.83 -21.86
N LEU A 136 -19.83 -0.99 -21.46
CA LEU A 136 -18.68 -0.80 -22.34
C LEU A 136 -18.28 -2.16 -22.88
N THR A 137 -18.39 -2.31 -24.19
CA THR A 137 -18.13 -3.55 -24.93
C THR A 137 -17.03 -3.30 -25.95
N PRO A 138 -16.53 -4.34 -26.66
CA PRO A 138 -15.58 -4.15 -27.75
C PRO A 138 -16.09 -3.24 -28.88
N ASP A 139 -17.41 -3.04 -29.00
CA ASP A 139 -18.02 -2.13 -29.99
C ASP A 139 -17.99 -0.66 -29.56
N ASN A 140 -17.91 -0.41 -28.24
CA ASN A 140 -17.90 0.93 -27.64
C ASN A 140 -16.95 1.00 -26.42
N PRO A 141 -15.66 0.65 -26.57
CA PRO A 141 -14.76 0.53 -25.43
C PRO A 141 -14.35 1.91 -24.89
N ALA A 142 -14.02 1.96 -23.60
CA ALA A 142 -13.36 3.12 -23.03
C ALA A 142 -11.85 3.12 -23.29
N SER A 143 -11.26 4.31 -23.20
CA SER A 143 -9.80 4.48 -23.16
C SER A 143 -9.41 5.58 -22.19
N VAL A 144 -8.22 5.43 -21.59
CA VAL A 144 -7.63 6.37 -20.63
C VAL A 144 -6.24 6.74 -21.11
N THR A 145 -5.92 8.03 -21.12
CA THR A 145 -4.59 8.54 -21.45
C THR A 145 -4.03 9.33 -20.28
N PHE A 146 -2.91 8.87 -19.73
CA PHE A 146 -2.13 9.58 -18.72
C PHE A 146 -1.05 10.42 -19.42
N SER A 147 -0.98 11.71 -19.13
CA SER A 147 0.12 12.58 -19.53
C SER A 147 1.02 12.81 -18.33
N ILE A 148 2.24 12.27 -18.39
CA ILE A 148 3.22 12.30 -17.31
C ILE A 148 4.54 12.78 -17.90
N LEU A 149 5.07 13.92 -17.42
CA LEU A 149 6.35 14.48 -17.87
C LEU A 149 6.44 14.65 -19.40
N GLY A 150 5.33 15.05 -20.05
CA GLY A 150 5.25 15.21 -21.51
C GLY A 150 5.16 13.91 -22.30
N THR A 151 5.09 12.75 -21.63
CA THR A 151 4.87 11.43 -22.25
C THR A 151 3.43 11.00 -22.06
N SER A 152 2.81 10.49 -23.13
CA SER A 152 1.44 9.97 -23.10
C SER A 152 1.42 8.45 -22.98
N TYR A 153 0.81 7.93 -21.93
CA TYR A 153 0.57 6.51 -21.69
C TYR A 153 -0.92 6.22 -21.91
N ARG A 154 -1.25 5.37 -22.88
CA ARG A 154 -2.64 5.11 -23.27
C ARG A 154 -3.04 3.66 -22.99
N VAL A 155 -4.13 3.49 -22.24
CA VAL A 155 -4.82 2.22 -22.00
C VAL A 155 -6.10 2.21 -22.84
N ASN A 156 -6.27 1.19 -23.68
CA ASN A 156 -7.38 1.07 -24.64
C ASN A 156 -8.20 -0.20 -24.40
N ASN A 157 -9.32 -0.31 -25.11
CA ASN A 157 -10.16 -1.50 -25.14
C ASN A 157 -10.67 -1.88 -23.74
N ILE A 158 -10.96 -0.87 -22.92
CA ILE A 158 -11.46 -1.07 -21.57
C ILE A 158 -12.96 -1.35 -21.66
N VAL A 159 -13.35 -2.52 -21.16
CA VAL A 159 -14.73 -2.97 -21.08
C VAL A 159 -15.13 -3.05 -19.62
N ILE A 160 -16.32 -2.60 -19.27
CA ILE A 160 -16.85 -2.54 -17.89
C ILE A 160 -18.38 -2.65 -18.03
N PRO A 161 -19.05 -3.52 -17.27
CA PRO A 161 -20.51 -3.60 -17.30
C PRO A 161 -21.15 -2.31 -16.75
N ALA A 162 -22.37 -2.03 -17.19
CA ALA A 162 -23.11 -0.82 -16.83
C ALA A 162 -23.19 -0.64 -15.31
N GLY A 163 -22.78 0.53 -14.86
CA GLY A 163 -22.82 0.93 -13.47
C GLY A 163 -21.62 0.46 -12.64
N ASP A 164 -20.74 -0.39 -13.15
CA ASP A 164 -19.55 -0.85 -12.41
C ASP A 164 -18.33 0.03 -12.70
N SER A 165 -17.17 -0.41 -12.23
CA SER A 165 -15.93 0.35 -12.27
C SER A 165 -14.71 -0.57 -12.31
N GLN A 166 -13.57 0.03 -12.65
CA GLN A 166 -12.29 -0.67 -12.70
C GLN A 166 -11.15 0.29 -12.39
N LYS A 167 -10.13 -0.17 -11.66
CA LYS A 167 -8.84 0.51 -11.61
C LYS A 167 -8.17 0.43 -13.00
N VAL A 168 -7.63 1.55 -13.45
CA VAL A 168 -6.87 1.68 -14.69
C VAL A 168 -5.56 2.36 -14.36
N TRP A 169 -4.44 1.78 -14.76
CA TRP A 169 -3.14 2.23 -14.30
C TRP A 169 -2.09 2.20 -15.40
N VAL A 170 -1.01 2.94 -15.16
CA VAL A 170 0.20 2.93 -15.98
C VAL A 170 1.42 2.78 -15.09
N LYS A 171 2.40 2.03 -15.58
CA LYS A 171 3.71 1.89 -14.96
C LYS A 171 4.70 2.79 -15.67
N TRP A 172 5.43 3.59 -14.90
CA TRP A 172 6.42 4.54 -15.41
C TRP A 172 7.58 4.70 -14.42
N HIS A 173 8.63 5.39 -14.83
CA HIS A 173 9.85 5.55 -14.04
C HIS A 173 10.04 7.01 -13.62
N THR A 174 10.28 7.24 -12.32
CA THR A 174 10.43 8.60 -11.79
C THR A 174 11.78 9.21 -12.16
N PRO A 175 11.84 10.55 -12.33
CA PRO A 175 13.09 11.29 -12.41
C PRO A 175 14.07 10.99 -11.27
N SER A 176 15.35 11.18 -11.55
CA SER A 176 16.45 11.01 -10.58
C SER A 176 16.63 12.19 -9.62
N THR A 177 15.82 13.26 -9.75
CA THR A 177 15.92 14.47 -8.92
C THR A 177 14.57 14.84 -8.34
N PRO A 178 14.51 15.27 -7.06
CA PRO A 178 13.27 15.71 -6.43
C PRO A 178 12.59 16.81 -7.22
N GLN A 179 11.29 16.67 -7.43
CA GLN A 179 10.44 17.64 -8.12
C GLN A 179 8.96 17.31 -7.92
N THR A 180 8.09 18.27 -8.23
CA THR A 180 6.65 18.04 -8.30
C THR A 180 6.24 17.78 -9.74
N VAL A 181 5.45 16.73 -9.97
CA VAL A 181 4.96 16.32 -11.27
C VAL A 181 3.43 16.39 -11.26
N THR A 182 2.86 17.21 -12.14
CA THR A 182 1.43 17.18 -12.41
C THR A 182 1.14 16.13 -13.46
N ILE A 183 0.32 15.15 -13.10
CA ILE A 183 -0.18 14.09 -13.98
C ILE A 183 -1.60 14.48 -14.40
N THR A 184 -1.88 14.48 -15.69
CA THR A 184 -3.24 14.70 -16.19
C THR A 184 -3.77 13.44 -16.86
N VAL A 185 -5.07 13.20 -16.69
CA VAL A 185 -5.76 12.01 -17.18
C VAL A 185 -6.93 12.43 -18.04
N SER A 186 -6.93 11.94 -19.29
CA SER A 186 -8.02 12.12 -20.23
C SER A 186 -8.73 10.79 -20.45
N VAL A 187 -10.05 10.80 -20.31
CA VAL A 187 -10.91 9.61 -20.43
C VAL A 187 -11.86 9.78 -21.61
N SER A 188 -12.09 8.69 -22.34
CA SER A 188 -13.10 8.58 -23.40
C SER A 188 -13.96 7.34 -23.17
N GLY A 189 -15.27 7.47 -23.39
CA GLY A 189 -16.26 6.38 -23.23
C GLY A 189 -16.70 6.10 -21.80
N ALA A 190 -16.10 6.76 -20.80
CA ALA A 190 -16.37 6.56 -19.38
C ALA A 190 -16.01 7.85 -18.60
N TYR A 191 -16.07 7.81 -17.26
CA TYR A 191 -15.69 8.95 -16.42
C TYR A 191 -14.81 8.54 -15.23
N THR A 192 -14.04 9.49 -14.72
CA THR A 192 -13.22 9.39 -13.50
C THR A 192 -13.50 10.61 -12.63
N ALA A 193 -13.44 10.45 -11.32
CA ALA A 193 -13.53 11.58 -10.39
C ALA A 193 -12.20 12.35 -10.28
N GLN A 194 -11.09 11.71 -10.65
CA GLN A 194 -9.74 12.28 -10.56
C GLN A 194 -9.13 12.32 -11.97
N ASP A 195 -9.01 13.52 -12.51
CA ASP A 195 -8.43 13.79 -13.83
C ASP A 195 -7.07 14.51 -13.74
N THR A 196 -6.66 14.90 -12.54
CA THR A 196 -5.40 15.58 -12.25
C THR A 196 -4.84 15.08 -10.92
N PHE A 197 -3.53 14.85 -10.87
CA PHE A 197 -2.80 14.36 -9.69
C PHE A 197 -1.51 15.15 -9.54
N VAL A 198 -1.19 15.58 -8.33
CA VAL A 198 0.08 16.18 -7.98
C VAL A 198 0.94 15.13 -7.28
N ALA A 199 1.91 14.60 -8.02
CA ALA A 199 2.89 13.66 -7.49
C ALA A 199 4.13 14.42 -7.00
N LYS A 200 4.47 14.27 -5.72
CA LYS A 200 5.73 14.79 -5.17
C LYS A 200 6.81 13.71 -5.26
N ILE A 201 7.91 14.00 -5.94
CA ILE A 201 9.07 13.10 -5.99
C ILE A 201 10.08 13.59 -4.98
N VAL A 202 10.42 12.74 -4.01
CA VAL A 202 11.34 13.06 -2.92
C VAL A 202 12.59 12.20 -2.96
N ASP A 203 13.69 12.73 -2.41
CA ASP A 203 14.89 11.96 -2.12
C ASP A 203 14.97 11.74 -0.60
N LEU A 204 15.12 10.48 -0.20
CA LEU A 204 15.25 10.13 1.22
C LEU A 204 16.69 10.34 1.72
N ASN A 205 17.66 10.52 0.83
CA ASN A 205 19.07 10.64 1.17
C ASN A 205 19.47 12.04 1.71
N GLU A 206 18.50 12.86 2.13
CA GLU A 206 18.74 14.23 2.63
C GLU A 206 19.06 14.27 4.14
N HIS A 207 18.76 13.20 4.89
CA HIS A 207 18.84 13.18 6.36
C HIS A 207 19.86 12.16 6.91
N ILE A 208 21.09 12.19 6.40
CA ILE A 208 22.16 11.26 6.80
C ILE A 208 22.57 11.49 8.27
N PRO A 209 22.68 10.45 9.12
CA PRO A 209 23.14 10.58 10.49
C PRO A 209 24.54 11.18 10.59
N PRO A 210 24.80 12.07 11.57
CA PRO A 210 26.15 12.56 11.84
C PRO A 210 27.06 11.42 12.31
N ASP A 211 28.37 11.62 12.15
CA ASP A 211 29.38 10.69 12.67
C ASP A 211 29.41 10.74 14.21
N PRO A 212 29.21 9.61 14.92
CA PRO A 212 29.44 9.58 16.35
C PRO A 212 30.93 9.61 16.65
N VAL A 213 31.36 10.54 17.50
CA VAL A 213 32.76 10.64 17.95
C VAL A 213 32.93 10.17 19.39
N ALA A 214 34.15 9.74 19.73
CA ALA A 214 34.46 9.17 21.04
C ALA A 214 34.22 10.14 22.22
N THR A 215 34.15 11.45 21.96
CA THR A 215 33.86 12.48 22.96
C THR A 215 32.38 12.82 23.12
N ASP A 216 31.50 12.21 22.32
CA ASP A 216 30.07 12.49 22.39
C ASP A 216 29.48 12.05 23.72
N THR A 217 28.50 12.82 24.21
CA THR A 217 27.73 12.49 25.40
C THR A 217 26.28 12.88 25.21
N ASN A 218 25.35 12.10 25.76
CA ASN A 218 23.95 12.47 25.84
C ASN A 218 23.37 12.04 27.20
N PRO A 219 23.64 12.82 28.26
CA PRO A 219 23.20 12.47 29.61
C PRO A 219 21.67 12.49 29.79
N SER A 220 20.94 13.16 28.88
CA SER A 220 19.48 13.21 28.86
C SER A 220 18.83 12.08 28.06
N TYR A 221 19.62 11.18 27.48
CA TYR A 221 19.08 10.12 26.64
C TYR A 221 18.15 9.19 27.41
N THR A 222 17.03 8.86 26.79
CA THR A 222 16.13 7.80 27.22
C THR A 222 15.82 6.92 26.04
N LEU A 223 15.66 5.62 26.30
CA LEU A 223 15.39 4.63 25.27
C LEU A 223 13.97 4.86 24.72
N PRO A 224 13.80 5.16 23.41
CA PRO A 224 12.49 5.35 22.81
C PRO A 224 11.74 4.03 22.65
N SER A 225 10.41 4.11 22.63
CA SER A 225 9.57 3.03 22.08
C SER A 225 9.77 2.90 20.57
N LEU A 226 9.56 1.70 20.03
CA LEU A 226 9.59 1.51 18.58
C LEU A 226 8.53 2.38 17.87
N PRO A 227 8.82 2.90 16.67
CA PRO A 227 7.84 3.62 15.88
C PRO A 227 6.63 2.75 15.55
N SER A 228 5.45 3.38 15.49
CA SER A 228 4.19 2.76 15.07
C SER A 228 3.77 3.32 13.71
N GLU A 229 4.61 3.09 12.71
CA GLU A 229 4.37 3.58 11.35
C GLU A 229 3.26 2.78 10.65
N THR A 230 2.54 3.43 9.73
CA THR A 230 1.55 2.76 8.89
C THR A 230 2.23 1.79 7.93
N GLN A 231 1.63 0.62 7.71
CA GLN A 231 2.08 -0.36 6.71
C GLN A 231 0.90 -0.91 5.92
N LYS A 232 1.10 -1.18 4.63
CA LYS A 232 0.12 -1.85 3.77
C LYS A 232 0.70 -3.17 3.29
N LEU A 233 0.22 -4.27 3.87
CA LEU A 233 0.78 -5.61 3.63
C LEU A 233 0.12 -6.35 2.47
N THR A 234 -1.09 -5.97 2.08
CA THR A 234 -1.88 -6.63 1.03
C THR A 234 -2.57 -5.61 0.13
N ALA A 235 -2.82 -6.02 -1.11
CA ALA A 235 -3.48 -5.21 -2.14
C ALA A 235 -4.32 -6.11 -3.05
N ASN A 236 -5.49 -5.61 -3.47
CA ASN A 236 -6.39 -6.33 -4.38
C ASN A 236 -6.94 -5.40 -5.47
N TRP A 237 -7.01 -5.90 -6.70
CA TRP A 237 -7.55 -5.20 -7.85
C TRP A 237 -8.01 -6.19 -8.91
N GLY A 238 -8.57 -5.73 -10.02
CA GLY A 238 -8.97 -6.63 -11.08
C GLY A 238 -9.36 -5.91 -12.35
N VAL A 239 -9.56 -6.71 -13.40
CA VAL A 239 -9.91 -6.24 -14.74
C VAL A 239 -11.14 -6.98 -15.25
N TRP A 240 -12.00 -6.23 -15.91
CA TRP A 240 -13.15 -6.76 -16.64
C TRP A 240 -12.72 -7.22 -18.02
N SER A 241 -13.33 -8.31 -18.45
CA SER A 241 -13.32 -8.79 -19.82
C SER A 241 -14.75 -9.14 -20.22
N CYS A 242 -15.03 -9.26 -21.52
CA CYS A 242 -16.32 -9.75 -21.98
C CYS A 242 -16.17 -10.50 -23.30
N TYR A 243 -17.17 -11.33 -23.58
CA TYR A 243 -17.28 -12.10 -24.82
C TYR A 243 -18.72 -12.12 -25.31
N TRP A 244 -18.90 -12.30 -26.62
CA TRP A 244 -20.20 -12.36 -27.25
C TRP A 244 -20.81 -13.76 -27.08
N VAL A 245 -22.04 -13.81 -26.57
CA VAL A 245 -22.84 -15.03 -26.48
C VAL A 245 -23.90 -14.98 -27.58
N PRO A 246 -23.76 -15.78 -28.65
CA PRO A 246 -24.68 -15.72 -29.78
C PRO A 246 -26.03 -16.34 -29.42
N VAL A 247 -27.11 -15.66 -29.83
CA VAL A 247 -28.48 -16.16 -29.70
C VAL A 247 -29.11 -16.11 -31.08
N TRP A 248 -29.09 -17.24 -31.79
CA TRP A 248 -29.62 -17.33 -33.14
C TRP A 248 -31.15 -17.45 -33.11
N VAL A 249 -31.83 -16.42 -33.59
CA VAL A 249 -33.27 -16.37 -33.76
C VAL A 249 -33.60 -16.47 -35.24
N TRP A 250 -34.57 -17.32 -35.58
CA TRP A 250 -35.05 -17.41 -36.96
C TRP A 250 -36.04 -16.28 -37.23
N CYS A 251 -35.70 -15.41 -38.18
CA CYS A 251 -36.60 -14.38 -38.68
C CYS A 251 -37.27 -14.86 -39.98
N ASP A 252 -38.55 -15.20 -39.87
CA ASP A 252 -39.39 -15.63 -40.99
C ASP A 252 -39.96 -14.41 -41.74
N HIS A 253 -39.76 -14.36 -43.06
CA HIS A 253 -40.32 -13.35 -43.97
C HIS A 253 -41.47 -13.91 -44.82
N GLY A 254 -42.02 -15.07 -44.46
CA GLY A 254 -43.17 -15.67 -45.14
C GLY A 254 -42.80 -16.37 -46.45
N GLU A 255 -43.52 -16.06 -47.53
CA GLU A 255 -43.34 -16.74 -48.84
C GLU A 255 -41.96 -16.48 -49.49
N ASP A 256 -41.26 -15.44 -49.04
CA ASP A 256 -39.92 -15.06 -49.52
C ASP A 256 -38.78 -15.79 -48.75
N GLY A 257 -39.11 -16.66 -47.79
CA GLY A 257 -38.16 -17.43 -46.97
C GLY A 257 -37.85 -16.77 -45.62
N GLY A 258 -36.71 -17.12 -45.01
CA GLY A 258 -36.27 -16.58 -43.72
C GLY A 258 -34.75 -16.56 -43.58
N HIS A 259 -34.24 -15.92 -42.55
CA HIS A 259 -32.81 -15.95 -42.21
C HIS A 259 -32.59 -15.98 -40.70
N TRP A 260 -31.43 -16.51 -40.29
CA TRP A 260 -31.00 -16.46 -38.89
C TRP A 260 -30.41 -15.09 -38.56
N VAL A 261 -30.89 -14.48 -37.50
CA VAL A 261 -30.36 -13.24 -36.92
C VAL A 261 -29.74 -13.58 -35.57
N ASP A 262 -28.56 -13.03 -35.30
CA ASP A 262 -27.94 -13.12 -33.98
C ASP A 262 -28.46 -11.99 -33.10
N GLU A 263 -29.29 -12.33 -32.11
CA GLU A 263 -29.78 -11.44 -31.06
C GLU A 263 -29.02 -11.69 -29.73
N GLY A 264 -27.75 -12.08 -29.84
CA GLY A 264 -26.86 -12.33 -28.71
C GLY A 264 -26.62 -11.12 -27.81
N TYR A 265 -25.79 -11.33 -26.80
CA TYR A 265 -25.43 -10.29 -25.82
C TYR A 265 -23.98 -10.45 -25.37
N TRP A 266 -23.41 -9.38 -24.82
CA TRP A 266 -22.11 -9.41 -24.18
C TRP A 266 -22.22 -9.96 -22.75
N GLU A 267 -21.45 -11.00 -22.46
CA GLU A 267 -21.30 -11.55 -21.11
C GLU A 267 -19.95 -11.11 -20.52
N TYR A 268 -19.95 -10.68 -19.26
CA TYR A 268 -18.80 -10.08 -18.59
C TYR A 268 -18.19 -11.01 -17.55
N GLU A 269 -16.86 -11.01 -17.49
CA GLU A 269 -16.07 -11.73 -16.48
C GLU A 269 -15.08 -10.80 -15.79
N TYR A 270 -15.00 -10.90 -14.46
CA TYR A 270 -14.03 -10.15 -13.65
C TYR A 270 -12.85 -11.04 -13.27
N THR A 271 -11.64 -10.65 -13.64
CA THR A 271 -10.41 -11.29 -13.19
C THR A 271 -9.80 -10.49 -12.04
N GLY A 272 -9.90 -11.03 -10.83
CA GLY A 272 -9.27 -10.49 -9.62
C GLY A 272 -7.80 -10.89 -9.51
N TYR A 273 -7.00 -9.97 -8.97
CA TYR A 273 -5.58 -10.13 -8.65
C TYR A 273 -5.33 -9.71 -7.22
N SER A 274 -4.32 -10.32 -6.62
CA SER A 274 -3.89 -10.05 -5.25
C SER A 274 -2.37 -9.92 -5.16
N ALA A 275 -1.90 -9.12 -4.22
CA ALA A 275 -0.51 -9.01 -3.86
C ALA A 275 -0.35 -8.91 -2.35
N SER A 276 0.76 -9.44 -1.84
CA SER A 276 1.18 -9.30 -0.46
C SER A 276 2.69 -9.14 -0.35
N ILE A 277 3.13 -8.38 0.66
CA ILE A 277 4.54 -8.21 0.99
C ILE A 277 4.84 -8.81 2.37
N SER A 278 5.94 -9.54 2.45
CA SER A 278 6.52 -10.01 3.72
C SER A 278 7.99 -9.63 3.79
N GLY A 279 8.57 -9.62 4.98
CA GLY A 279 9.96 -9.21 5.13
C GLY A 279 10.59 -9.71 6.41
N VAL A 280 11.91 -9.78 6.38
CA VAL A 280 12.76 -10.14 7.52
C VAL A 280 13.96 -9.22 7.55
N MET A 281 14.41 -8.89 8.75
CA MET A 281 15.59 -8.08 9.01
C MET A 281 16.51 -8.84 9.96
N SER A 282 17.82 -8.72 9.72
CA SER A 282 18.87 -9.19 10.61
C SER A 282 19.82 -8.04 10.89
N LEU A 283 19.96 -7.66 12.15
CA LEU A 283 20.96 -6.71 12.64
C LEU A 283 22.04 -7.47 13.41
N MET A 284 23.31 -7.22 13.06
CA MET A 284 24.46 -7.87 13.68
C MET A 284 25.57 -6.85 13.95
N PRO A 285 26.44 -7.10 14.94
CA PRO A 285 27.71 -6.39 15.05
C PRO A 285 28.49 -6.50 13.73
N ASP A 286 29.26 -5.46 13.42
CA ASP A 286 30.17 -5.49 12.29
C ASP A 286 31.26 -6.56 12.45
N ASP A 287 31.77 -7.11 11.34
CA ASP A 287 32.68 -8.28 11.37
C ASP A 287 34.03 -8.00 12.05
N ILE A 288 34.39 -6.73 12.25
CA ILE A 288 35.65 -6.32 12.87
C ILE A 288 35.48 -5.83 14.31
N VAL A 289 34.29 -5.99 14.90
CA VAL A 289 34.07 -5.65 16.31
C VAL A 289 34.82 -6.66 17.19
N PRO A 290 35.86 -6.24 17.95
CA PRO A 290 36.82 -7.17 18.55
C PRO A 290 36.22 -8.15 19.57
N THR A 291 35.27 -7.67 20.37
CA THR A 291 34.67 -8.43 21.50
C THR A 291 33.24 -8.85 21.24
N ALA A 292 32.75 -8.74 20.00
CA ALA A 292 31.40 -9.15 19.66
C ALA A 292 31.23 -10.68 19.80
N SER A 293 30.10 -11.08 20.37
CA SER A 293 29.72 -12.49 20.51
C SER A 293 28.24 -12.64 20.18
N GLY A 294 27.95 -13.24 19.02
CA GLY A 294 26.60 -13.26 18.47
C GLY A 294 26.06 -11.84 18.28
N LYS A 295 24.97 -11.50 18.98
CA LYS A 295 24.37 -10.16 18.98
C LYS A 295 24.90 -9.22 20.06
N ALA A 296 25.76 -9.70 20.96
CA ALA A 296 26.33 -8.87 22.01
C ALA A 296 27.54 -8.10 21.47
N MET A 297 27.60 -6.80 21.74
CA MET A 297 28.73 -5.92 21.42
C MET A 297 28.81 -4.76 22.41
N LYS A 298 29.89 -3.99 22.34
CA LYS A 298 30.03 -2.73 23.08
C LYS A 298 29.53 -1.54 22.24
N SER A 299 29.14 -0.46 22.91
CA SER A 299 28.78 0.79 22.24
C SER A 299 30.00 1.45 21.55
N GLY A 300 29.76 2.32 20.57
CA GLY A 300 30.84 2.98 19.80
C GLY A 300 31.37 2.16 18.63
N TYR A 301 30.86 0.94 18.43
CA TYR A 301 31.21 0.07 17.31
C TYR A 301 30.11 0.05 16.24
N GLY A 302 30.48 -0.43 15.05
CA GLY A 302 29.59 -0.54 13.89
C GLY A 302 28.62 -1.72 13.98
N VAL A 303 27.42 -1.52 13.48
CA VAL A 303 26.43 -2.57 13.18
C VAL A 303 26.23 -2.67 11.67
N LYS A 304 25.96 -3.87 11.19
CA LYS A 304 25.53 -4.14 9.81
C LYS A 304 24.14 -4.75 9.82
N GLN A 305 23.43 -4.57 8.71
CA GLN A 305 22.12 -5.16 8.54
C GLN A 305 21.93 -5.80 7.18
N ASP A 306 21.07 -6.82 7.17
CA ASP A 306 20.53 -7.45 5.99
C ASP A 306 19.00 -7.44 6.09
N VAL A 307 18.34 -6.90 5.07
CA VAL A 307 16.89 -6.82 4.97
C VAL A 307 16.45 -7.54 3.71
N THR A 308 15.49 -8.44 3.83
CA THR A 308 14.87 -9.13 2.68
C THR A 308 13.39 -8.83 2.68
N ALA A 309 12.86 -8.36 1.55
CA ALA A 309 11.43 -8.16 1.33
C ALA A 309 10.97 -8.99 0.14
N THR A 310 9.88 -9.73 0.33
CA THR A 310 9.34 -10.67 -0.65
C THR A 310 7.92 -10.28 -1.04
N LEU A 311 7.71 -10.04 -2.34
CA LEU A 311 6.41 -9.86 -2.97
C LEU A 311 5.87 -11.22 -3.43
N SER A 312 4.67 -11.55 -2.96
CA SER A 312 3.85 -12.65 -3.47
C SER A 312 2.64 -12.08 -4.20
N THR A 313 2.39 -12.52 -5.43
CA THR A 313 1.26 -12.05 -6.25
C THR A 313 0.92 -13.07 -7.33
N ASP A 314 -0.34 -13.07 -7.77
CA ASP A 314 -0.82 -13.78 -8.96
C ASP A 314 -0.86 -12.87 -10.21
N ALA A 315 -0.57 -11.58 -10.06
CA ALA A 315 -0.67 -10.59 -11.12
C ALA A 315 0.53 -10.63 -12.09
N PRO A 316 0.32 -10.23 -13.37
CA PRO A 316 1.40 -9.96 -14.32
C PRO A 316 2.37 -8.87 -13.82
N THR A 317 3.63 -8.93 -14.26
CA THR A 317 4.67 -7.96 -13.89
C THR A 317 4.41 -6.53 -14.37
N SER A 318 3.53 -6.35 -15.36
CA SER A 318 3.05 -5.04 -15.81
C SER A 318 2.09 -4.37 -14.80
N HIS A 319 1.52 -5.13 -13.86
CA HIS A 319 0.60 -4.61 -12.85
C HIS A 319 1.32 -4.19 -11.57
N ILE A 320 2.60 -4.54 -11.41
CA ILE A 320 3.30 -4.36 -10.13
C ILE A 320 4.70 -3.76 -10.30
N THR A 321 5.26 -3.28 -9.20
CA THR A 321 6.70 -3.10 -9.01
C THR A 321 7.17 -4.03 -7.91
N HIS A 322 8.46 -4.32 -7.90
CA HIS A 322 9.09 -5.07 -6.82
C HIS A 322 9.46 -4.13 -5.66
N PRO A 323 9.84 -4.63 -4.48
CA PRO A 323 10.37 -3.76 -3.43
C PRO A 323 11.63 -3.04 -3.92
N GLN A 324 11.65 -1.72 -3.76
CA GLN A 324 12.66 -0.86 -4.38
C GLN A 324 13.44 -0.03 -3.40
N THR A 325 12.82 0.39 -2.30
CA THR A 325 13.39 1.36 -1.37
C THR A 325 13.32 0.78 0.03
N ALA A 326 14.41 0.90 0.78
CA ALA A 326 14.41 0.63 2.19
C ALA A 326 15.26 1.67 2.91
N PHE A 327 14.86 2.08 4.10
CA PHE A 327 15.63 2.98 4.93
C PHE A 327 15.49 2.64 6.40
N SER A 328 16.50 2.99 7.19
CA SER A 328 16.53 2.73 8.61
C SER A 328 16.65 4.00 9.42
N VAL A 329 15.94 4.02 10.55
CA VAL A 329 16.01 5.05 11.57
C VAL A 329 16.50 4.43 12.88
N PHE A 330 17.08 5.27 13.74
CA PHE A 330 17.93 4.81 14.84
C PHE A 330 17.50 5.33 16.22
N PRO A 331 17.69 4.54 17.29
CA PRO A 331 17.18 4.86 18.62
C PRO A 331 17.88 6.05 19.28
N GLU A 332 19.13 6.35 18.92
CA GLU A 332 19.88 7.51 19.43
C GLU A 332 19.30 8.85 18.96
N PHE A 333 18.53 8.84 17.87
CA PHE A 333 17.82 10.00 17.32
C PHE A 333 16.30 9.92 17.53
N GLN A 334 15.86 9.10 18.49
CA GLN A 334 14.43 8.88 18.78
C GLN A 334 13.63 8.41 17.54
N TYR A 335 14.31 7.76 16.58
CA TYR A 335 13.76 7.32 15.28
C TYR A 335 13.20 8.45 14.37
N GLN A 336 13.63 9.69 14.54
CA GLN A 336 13.04 10.84 13.83
C GLN A 336 14.01 11.52 12.87
N THR A 337 15.03 12.20 13.41
CA THR A 337 15.77 13.26 12.71
C THR A 337 16.63 12.76 11.55
N TYR A 338 17.17 11.55 11.67
CA TYR A 338 18.13 11.01 10.73
C TYR A 338 17.75 9.60 10.29
N LEU A 339 18.03 9.30 9.03
CA LEU A 339 17.79 8.00 8.43
C LEU A 339 18.96 7.61 7.52
N ARG A 340 19.19 6.30 7.36
CA ARG A 340 20.08 5.78 6.33
C ARG A 340 19.25 5.10 5.25
N LEU A 341 19.33 5.65 4.03
CA LEU A 341 18.86 4.95 2.85
C LEU A 341 19.70 3.68 2.64
N LEU A 342 19.04 2.57 2.38
CA LEU A 342 19.71 1.28 2.17
C LEU A 342 20.01 1.08 0.70
N GLN A 343 21.14 0.42 0.43
CA GLN A 343 21.48 -0.01 -0.90
C GLN A 343 20.72 -1.30 -1.22
N ARG A 344 20.00 -1.31 -2.34
CA ARG A 344 19.40 -2.52 -2.89
C ARG A 344 20.48 -3.40 -3.52
N VAL A 345 20.83 -4.49 -2.87
CA VAL A 345 21.86 -5.46 -3.34
C VAL A 345 21.28 -6.53 -4.26
N SER A 346 19.96 -6.74 -4.23
CA SER A 346 19.25 -7.64 -5.14
C SER A 346 17.84 -7.11 -5.41
N SER A 347 17.38 -7.22 -6.65
CA SER A 347 16.06 -6.79 -7.11
C SER A 347 15.18 -7.98 -7.50
N GLY A 348 13.90 -7.71 -7.80
CA GLY A 348 12.91 -8.74 -8.16
C GLY A 348 12.00 -9.06 -6.99
N ARG A 349 11.25 -10.17 -7.11
CA ARG A 349 10.25 -10.57 -6.11
C ARG A 349 10.80 -10.64 -4.69
N SER A 350 12.03 -11.12 -4.51
CA SER A 350 12.72 -11.14 -3.22
C SER A 350 13.88 -10.16 -3.27
N ALA A 351 13.61 -8.88 -2.98
CA ALA A 351 14.62 -7.84 -2.95
C ALA A 351 15.42 -7.90 -1.64
N LYS A 352 16.71 -7.56 -1.72
CA LYS A 352 17.62 -7.52 -0.57
C LYS A 352 18.25 -6.15 -0.44
N PHE A 353 18.41 -5.69 0.80
CA PHE A 353 18.95 -4.39 1.14
C PHE A 353 19.97 -4.48 2.27
N THR A 354 21.01 -3.66 2.19
CA THR A 354 22.03 -3.49 3.24
C THR A 354 22.30 -2.00 3.42
N PHE A 355 23.01 -1.60 4.48
CA PHE A 355 23.50 -0.22 4.55
C PHE A 355 24.32 0.14 3.30
N GLN A 356 24.21 1.39 2.88
CA GLN A 356 25.18 1.99 1.96
C GLN A 356 26.56 2.07 2.65
N PRO A 357 27.67 2.13 1.88
CA PRO A 357 28.97 2.44 2.44
C PRO A 357 28.91 3.69 3.31
N ASN A 358 29.51 3.63 4.49
CA ASN A 358 29.51 4.74 5.42
C ASN A 358 30.72 5.63 5.17
N ASP A 359 30.49 6.89 4.81
CA ASP A 359 31.54 7.87 4.54
C ASP A 359 32.48 8.10 5.74
N PHE A 360 32.01 7.82 6.95
CA PHE A 360 32.80 7.92 8.18
C PHE A 360 33.60 6.66 8.50
N SER A 361 33.37 5.55 7.79
CA SER A 361 34.14 4.33 7.98
C SER A 361 35.51 4.45 7.31
N THR A 362 36.59 4.38 8.09
CA THR A 362 37.98 4.33 7.57
C THR A 362 38.21 3.20 6.56
N TYR A 363 37.46 2.10 6.64
CA TYR A 363 37.56 0.93 5.75
C TYR A 363 36.43 0.85 4.72
N ASN A 364 35.67 1.93 4.48
CA ASN A 364 34.54 2.00 3.56
C ASN A 364 33.50 0.85 3.74
N ARG A 365 33.17 0.52 4.99
CA ARG A 365 32.27 -0.58 5.34
C ARG A 365 30.81 -0.15 5.26
N THR A 366 29.93 -1.09 4.95
CA THR A 366 28.47 -0.93 4.92
C THR A 366 27.89 -1.06 6.33
N VAL A 367 28.18 -0.08 7.18
CA VAL A 367 27.86 -0.12 8.62
C VAL A 367 27.24 1.18 9.11
N HIS A 368 26.53 1.12 10.22
CA HIS A 368 26.14 2.28 11.02
C HIS A 368 26.86 2.22 12.37
N PHE A 369 27.44 3.33 12.84
CA PHE A 369 28.14 3.35 14.12
C PHE A 369 27.17 3.69 15.25
N THR A 370 27.15 2.86 16.30
CA THR A 370 26.40 3.19 17.53
C THR A 370 27.12 4.30 18.29
N PRO A 371 26.40 5.20 19.00
CA PRO A 371 27.05 6.21 19.82
C PRO A 371 27.76 5.57 21.01
N ILE A 372 28.92 6.11 21.40
CA ILE A 372 29.71 5.57 22.51
C ILE A 372 28.99 5.66 23.86
N TRP A 373 28.11 6.64 24.03
CA TRP A 373 27.34 6.87 25.25
C TRP A 373 26.06 6.00 25.35
N PHE A 374 25.79 5.12 24.37
CA PHE A 374 24.58 4.31 24.40
C PHE A 374 24.51 3.45 25.67
N PRO A 375 23.35 3.33 26.34
CA PRO A 375 23.26 2.68 27.64
C PRO A 375 23.66 1.19 27.61
N ASP A 376 24.30 0.75 28.68
CA ASP A 376 24.60 -0.67 28.92
C ASP A 376 23.34 -1.49 29.21
N SER A 377 23.46 -2.82 29.07
CA SER A 377 22.39 -3.79 29.31
C SER A 377 21.10 -3.46 28.52
N THR A 378 21.27 -2.86 27.35
CA THR A 378 20.18 -2.33 26.53
C THR A 378 20.25 -2.90 25.11
N ASN A 379 19.08 -3.11 24.51
CA ASN A 379 19.01 -3.48 23.10
C ASN A 379 19.06 -2.21 22.23
N TYR A 380 20.08 -2.12 21.39
CA TYR A 380 20.14 -1.15 20.31
C TYR A 380 19.32 -1.72 19.14
N THR A 381 18.08 -1.25 19.03
CA THR A 381 17.12 -1.73 18.03
C THR A 381 17.06 -0.77 16.85
N VAL A 382 17.34 -1.25 15.64
CA VAL A 382 17.19 -0.47 14.41
C VAL A 382 15.82 -0.76 13.81
N PHE A 383 15.10 0.29 13.41
CA PHE A 383 13.81 0.17 12.74
C PHE A 383 13.99 0.50 11.25
N THR A 384 13.45 -0.37 10.40
CA THR A 384 13.61 -0.29 8.94
C THR A 384 12.25 -0.38 8.27
N GLN A 385 12.00 0.51 7.31
CA GLN A 385 10.83 0.45 6.46
C GLN A 385 11.25 0.05 5.05
N VAL A 386 10.47 -0.84 4.42
CA VAL A 386 10.63 -1.20 3.01
C VAL A 386 9.38 -0.73 2.25
N TRP A 387 9.61 0.07 1.22
CA TRP A 387 8.60 0.79 0.43
C TRP A 387 8.72 0.50 -1.07
N ASP A 388 7.89 1.18 -1.85
CA ASP A 388 7.91 1.25 -3.32
C ASP A 388 7.64 -0.09 -4.02
N THR A 389 6.83 -0.93 -3.38
CA THR A 389 6.16 -2.09 -4.00
C THR A 389 4.77 -1.66 -4.46
N TRP A 390 4.69 -1.01 -5.61
CA TRP A 390 3.48 -0.42 -6.16
C TRP A 390 2.59 -1.45 -6.85
N THR A 391 1.28 -1.30 -6.63
CA THR A 391 0.20 -2.02 -7.30
C THR A 391 -0.85 -1.01 -7.76
N PRO A 392 -1.86 -1.41 -8.55
CA PRO A 392 -2.95 -0.50 -8.90
C PRO A 392 -3.75 -0.08 -7.67
N ASP A 393 -3.76 -0.89 -6.62
CA ASP A 393 -4.35 -0.59 -5.31
C ASP A 393 -3.40 0.20 -4.38
N GLY A 394 -2.32 0.78 -4.92
CA GLY A 394 -1.38 1.60 -4.17
C GLY A 394 -0.14 0.82 -3.69
N MET A 395 0.66 1.49 -2.86
CA MET A 395 1.96 1.00 -2.42
C MET A 395 1.83 0.03 -1.25
N LEU A 396 2.40 -1.16 -1.42
CA LEU A 396 2.69 -2.04 -0.31
C LEU A 396 3.95 -1.58 0.43
N SER A 397 3.88 -1.60 1.76
CA SER A 397 4.95 -1.22 2.67
C SER A 397 4.98 -2.14 3.87
N ILE A 398 6.17 -2.36 4.43
CA ILE A 398 6.36 -3.19 5.62
C ILE A 398 7.37 -2.56 6.57
N ASN A 399 7.06 -2.66 7.86
CA ASN A 399 7.93 -2.19 8.94
C ASN A 399 8.63 -3.38 9.60
N LEU A 400 9.94 -3.28 9.75
CA LEU A 400 10.81 -4.31 10.29
C LEU A 400 11.68 -3.71 11.39
N ASN A 401 12.13 -4.54 12.33
CA ASN A 401 13.13 -4.16 13.29
C ASN A 401 13.95 -5.38 13.71
N ASP A 402 15.18 -5.13 14.12
CA ASP A 402 16.01 -6.11 14.80
C ASP A 402 17.02 -5.39 15.70
N TYR A 403 17.65 -6.13 16.61
CA TYR A 403 18.52 -5.55 17.65
C TYR A 403 19.87 -6.25 17.80
N VAL A 404 20.82 -5.49 18.37
CA VAL A 404 22.04 -5.97 19.03
C VAL A 404 21.99 -5.58 20.51
N SER A 405 22.65 -6.34 21.37
CA SER A 405 22.69 -6.05 22.82
C SER A 405 23.99 -5.32 23.16
N ILE A 406 23.87 -4.16 23.79
CA ILE A 406 24.98 -3.31 24.20
C ILE A 406 25.35 -3.57 25.66
N ASN A 407 26.63 -3.85 25.91
CA ASN A 407 27.17 -3.97 27.27
C ASN A 407 28.65 -3.56 27.30
N GLY A 408 28.95 -2.45 27.95
CA GLY A 408 30.23 -1.78 27.92
C GLY A 408 30.37 -0.88 26.69
N SER A 409 31.47 -0.16 26.64
CA SER A 409 31.83 0.76 25.56
C SER A 409 33.16 0.39 24.91
N LEU A 410 33.41 0.95 23.73
CA LEU A 410 34.70 0.85 23.03
C LEU A 410 35.91 1.16 23.95
N TYR A 411 35.75 2.01 24.98
CA TYR A 411 36.82 2.29 25.94
C TYR A 411 37.25 1.08 26.76
N ASP A 412 36.33 0.17 27.08
CA ASP A 412 36.65 -1.04 27.84
C ASP A 412 37.53 -2.02 27.05
N ASP A 413 37.45 -1.97 25.72
CA ASP A 413 38.33 -2.72 24.81
C ASP A 413 39.69 -2.04 24.62
N TRP A 414 39.75 -0.71 24.76
CA TRP A 414 41.03 0.01 24.75
C TRP A 414 41.85 -0.30 26.00
N TYR A 415 41.23 -0.20 27.19
CA TYR A 415 41.96 -0.39 28.45
C TYR A 415 42.52 -1.81 28.63
N THR A 416 41.88 -2.82 28.04
CA THR A 416 42.32 -4.23 28.14
C THR A 416 43.51 -4.58 27.23
N ASN A 417 43.85 -3.77 26.23
CA ASN A 417 45.00 -3.99 25.34
C ASN A 417 46.31 -3.31 25.82
N ARG A 418 46.32 -2.73 27.02
CA ARG A 418 47.49 -2.06 27.64
C ARG A 418 48.13 -2.83 28.80
N GLU A 419 47.63 -4.02 29.11
CA GLU A 419 48.30 -5.02 29.96
C GLU A 419 48.91 -6.11 29.08
#